data_AF-A0A7Z0CP93-F1
#
_entry.id   AF-A0A7Z0CP93-F1
#
_cell.length_a   1.000
_cell.length_b   1.000
_cell.length_c   1.000
_cell.angle_alpha   90.00
_cell.angle_beta   90.00
_cell.angle_gamma   90.00
#
_symmetry.space_group_name_H-M   'P 1'
#
loop_
_entity.id
_entity.type
_entity.pdbx_description
1 polymer ?
#
loop_
_entity_poly.entity_id
_entity_poly.type
_entity_poly.pdbx_seq_one_letter_code
_entity_poly.pdbx_strand_id
1 'polypeptide(L)'
;MFRRTPAALALLLALGAASLSACNDDDKASDSTPSGTPTSDTATTDTSSDAPAPTTDADLGDDADADAGDVVIEPGAIGAARVGMTRAEWEGTGLFEDGALVCEGELIHWAGEPKGFGVLTDEDATITQLTVGTPGPHTKHGDIEVGSTYGELKAAWPDLTEPVEDGFDQASVYPPGEEDGDVYIAFLLDAPVDEVTDDTEVAVIGVSGGQKPNFQYDC
;
A
#
# COMPACT_ATOMS: atom_id res chain seq x y z
N MET A 1 -0.82 -54.80 -7.28
CA MET A 1 0.57 -55.27 -7.04
C MET A 1 1.38 -55.12 -8.32
N PHE A 2 2.02 -53.98 -8.56
CA PHE A 2 3.14 -53.84 -9.50
C PHE A 2 4.07 -52.72 -9.00
N ARG A 3 5.35 -52.89 -9.29
CA ARG A 3 6.51 -52.48 -8.48
C ARG A 3 6.95 -51.04 -8.69
N ARG A 4 7.46 -50.45 -7.62
CA ARG A 4 8.21 -49.19 -7.53
C ARG A 4 9.47 -49.19 -8.41
N THR A 5 9.84 -48.03 -8.92
CA THR A 5 11.23 -47.70 -9.29
C THR A 5 11.54 -46.27 -8.85
N PRO A 6 12.63 -46.02 -8.11
CA PRO A 6 13.10 -44.68 -7.77
C PRO A 6 14.16 -44.22 -8.77
N ALA A 7 14.09 -42.97 -9.22
CA ALA A 7 15.20 -42.32 -9.91
C ALA A 7 15.64 -41.12 -9.06
N ALA A 8 16.77 -41.31 -8.39
CA ALA A 8 17.54 -40.25 -7.76
C ALA A 8 18.16 -39.39 -8.85
N LEU A 9 18.00 -38.07 -8.76
CA LEU A 9 18.86 -37.12 -9.44
C LEU A 9 19.41 -36.15 -8.39
N ALA A 10 20.65 -36.40 -7.98
CA ALA A 10 21.51 -35.41 -7.37
C ALA A 10 22.27 -34.73 -8.50
N LEU A 11 22.36 -33.39 -8.52
CA LEU A 11 23.51 -32.73 -9.13
C LEU A 11 23.65 -31.24 -8.73
N LEU A 12 24.79 -30.99 -8.09
CA LEU A 12 25.74 -29.88 -8.26
C LEU A 12 25.41 -28.45 -7.78
N LEU A 13 26.14 -28.11 -6.70
CA LEU A 13 26.70 -26.81 -6.34
C LEU A 13 27.23 -26.00 -7.54
N ALA A 14 27.06 -24.68 -7.46
CA ALA A 14 28.05 -23.72 -7.94
C ALA A 14 28.16 -22.52 -6.97
N LEU A 15 29.30 -22.44 -6.29
CA LEU A 15 29.79 -21.24 -5.60
C LEU A 15 30.18 -20.20 -6.65
N GLY A 16 29.65 -18.99 -6.55
CA GLY A 16 30.12 -17.81 -7.27
C GLY A 16 30.63 -16.76 -6.27
N ALA A 17 31.95 -16.76 -6.04
CA ALA A 17 32.66 -15.68 -5.36
C ALA A 17 33.64 -15.05 -6.35
N ALA A 18 33.47 -13.74 -6.61
CA ALA A 18 34.43 -12.81 -7.22
C ALA A 18 33.68 -11.47 -7.40
N SER A 19 34.20 -10.27 -7.18
CA SER A 19 35.54 -9.81 -6.85
C SER A 19 35.46 -8.30 -6.56
N LEU A 20 36.17 -7.85 -5.52
CA LEU A 20 36.45 -6.43 -5.25
C LEU A 20 37.49 -5.90 -6.24
N SER A 21 37.18 -4.80 -6.93
CA SER A 21 38.15 -3.91 -7.60
C SER A 21 37.63 -2.47 -7.42
N ALA A 22 38.27 -1.56 -6.68
CA ALA A 22 39.60 -0.96 -6.83
C ALA A 22 39.50 0.47 -7.39
N CYS A 23 39.84 1.43 -6.51
CA CYS A 23 40.75 2.56 -6.71
C CYS A 23 40.40 3.79 -7.59
N ASN A 24 40.66 4.93 -6.94
CA ASN A 24 41.18 6.23 -7.43
C ASN A 24 40.18 7.22 -8.03
N ASP A 25 40.29 8.53 -7.81
CA ASP A 25 41.31 9.36 -7.15
C ASP A 25 40.68 10.72 -6.78
N ASP A 26 41.33 11.41 -5.85
CA ASP A 26 41.37 12.86 -5.64
C ASP A 26 40.97 13.73 -6.86
N ASP A 27 40.33 14.90 -6.63
CA ASP A 27 41.05 16.18 -6.50
C ASP A 27 40.12 17.42 -6.53
N LYS A 28 40.53 18.46 -5.78
CA LYS A 28 40.24 19.91 -5.92
C LYS A 28 38.98 20.51 -5.28
N ALA A 29 39.21 21.02 -4.06
CA ALA A 29 38.63 22.26 -3.57
C ALA A 29 38.77 23.42 -4.57
N SER A 30 37.74 24.27 -4.65
CA SER A 30 37.89 25.71 -4.92
C SER A 30 36.69 26.46 -4.36
N ASP A 31 36.88 26.88 -3.12
CA ASP A 31 36.28 28.06 -2.51
C ASP A 31 36.66 29.31 -3.33
N SER A 32 35.67 30.15 -3.64
CA SER A 32 35.84 31.58 -3.97
C SER A 32 34.47 32.26 -4.06
N THR A 33 33.93 32.65 -2.92
CA THR A 33 32.98 33.78 -2.86
C THR A 33 33.80 35.08 -2.80
N PRO A 34 33.40 36.16 -3.50
CA PRO A 34 33.16 37.37 -2.72
C PRO A 34 31.97 38.23 -3.18
N SER A 35 31.40 38.86 -2.14
CA SER A 35 30.46 39.97 -2.06
C SER A 35 30.38 40.96 -3.22
N GLY A 36 29.15 41.36 -3.53
CA GLY A 36 28.81 42.63 -4.17
C GLY A 36 27.47 43.18 -3.66
N THR A 37 27.53 44.18 -2.77
CA THR A 37 26.45 45.10 -2.36
C THR A 37 27.14 46.41 -1.95
N PRO A 38 26.57 47.65 -2.00
CA PRO A 38 25.22 48.14 -2.36
C PRO A 38 25.28 49.17 -3.53
N THR A 39 24.17 49.74 -4.06
CA THR A 39 23.62 51.04 -3.61
C THR A 39 22.38 51.47 -4.43
N SER A 40 21.30 51.74 -3.69
CA SER A 40 20.23 52.77 -3.76
C SER A 40 19.41 53.11 -5.01
N ASP A 41 18.09 52.98 -4.76
CA ASP A 41 17.01 53.97 -4.87
C ASP A 41 16.62 54.57 -6.23
N THR A 42 15.38 54.29 -6.65
CA THR A 42 14.40 55.31 -7.05
C THR A 42 12.98 54.78 -6.86
N ALA A 43 12.13 55.65 -6.32
CA ALA A 43 10.77 55.41 -5.88
C ALA A 43 9.70 55.56 -6.99
N THR A 44 8.51 55.07 -6.63
CA THR A 44 7.16 55.53 -7.01
C THR A 44 6.56 54.95 -8.30
N THR A 45 5.55 54.08 -8.16
CA THR A 45 4.14 54.44 -8.43
C THR A 45 3.20 53.31 -8.00
N ASP A 46 2.26 53.65 -7.10
CA ASP A 46 1.09 52.85 -6.77
C ASP A 46 0.23 52.61 -8.02
N THR A 47 -0.14 51.36 -8.24
CA THR A 47 -1.33 50.99 -9.02
C THR A 47 -1.90 49.74 -8.37
N SER A 48 -2.88 49.95 -7.49
CA SER A 48 -3.78 48.91 -7.02
C SER A 48 -4.45 48.27 -8.22
N SER A 49 -4.07 47.03 -8.51
CA SER A 49 -4.86 46.13 -9.35
C SER A 49 -5.55 45.16 -8.41
N ASP A 50 -6.85 45.39 -8.25
CA ASP A 50 -7.80 44.55 -7.55
C ASP A 50 -7.90 43.22 -8.32
N ALA A 51 -7.10 42.24 -7.91
CA ALA A 51 -7.23 40.86 -8.36
C ALA A 51 -7.86 40.08 -7.20
N PRO A 52 -9.05 39.47 -7.38
CA PRO A 52 -9.61 38.63 -6.34
C PRO A 52 -8.65 37.47 -6.11
N ALA A 53 -8.12 37.38 -4.90
CA ALA A 53 -7.46 36.18 -4.44
C ALA A 53 -8.44 35.01 -4.61
N PRO A 54 -8.02 33.84 -5.10
CA PRO A 54 -8.80 32.64 -4.88
C PRO A 54 -8.82 32.42 -3.36
N THR A 55 -9.91 32.82 -2.72
CA THR A 55 -10.34 32.20 -1.47
C THR A 55 -10.73 30.78 -1.83
N THR A 56 -9.73 29.90 -1.91
CA THR A 56 -9.97 28.50 -1.60
C THR A 56 -10.29 28.53 -0.12
N ASP A 57 -11.58 28.65 0.19
CA ASP A 57 -12.14 28.10 1.41
C ASP A 57 -11.77 26.61 1.37
N ALA A 58 -10.59 26.29 1.91
CA ALA A 58 -10.40 25.04 2.60
C ALA A 58 -11.34 25.17 3.80
N ASP A 59 -12.61 24.82 3.53
CA ASP A 59 -13.51 24.28 4.52
C ASP A 59 -12.77 23.07 5.10
N LEU A 60 -11.92 23.34 6.09
CA LEU A 60 -11.49 22.36 7.06
C LEU A 60 -12.75 22.08 7.87
N GLY A 61 -13.63 21.29 7.26
CA GLY A 61 -14.80 20.71 7.88
C GLY A 61 -14.31 19.99 9.12
N ASP A 62 -14.58 20.63 10.25
CA ASP A 62 -14.70 20.06 11.58
C ASP A 62 -15.83 19.02 11.50
N ASP A 63 -15.58 17.86 10.86
CA ASP A 63 -16.41 16.64 10.78
C ASP A 63 -15.84 15.64 9.72
N ALA A 64 -14.52 15.45 9.65
CA ALA A 64 -13.94 14.38 8.82
C ALA A 64 -13.99 13.02 9.54
N ASP A 65 -15.17 12.61 10.02
CA ASP A 65 -15.57 11.23 9.76
C ASP A 65 -15.76 11.20 8.23
N ALA A 66 -14.66 10.98 7.49
CA ALA A 66 -14.79 10.61 6.09
C ALA A 66 -15.74 9.42 6.10
N ASP A 67 -16.96 9.61 5.60
CA ASP A 67 -18.03 8.62 5.67
C ASP A 67 -17.49 7.33 5.04
N ALA A 68 -17.04 6.42 5.91
CA ALA A 68 -16.26 5.26 5.48
C ALA A 68 -17.11 4.38 4.56
N GLY A 69 -18.44 4.51 4.64
CA GLY A 69 -19.41 3.84 3.79
C GLY A 69 -19.30 4.16 2.30
N ASP A 70 -18.72 5.29 1.91
CA ASP A 70 -18.56 5.67 0.50
C ASP A 70 -17.16 5.33 -0.07
N VAL A 71 -16.28 4.73 0.73
CA VAL A 71 -14.93 4.36 0.30
C VAL A 71 -14.97 3.08 -0.53
N VAL A 72 -14.74 3.21 -1.83
CA VAL A 72 -14.71 2.08 -2.76
C VAL A 72 -13.31 1.43 -2.79
N ILE A 73 -13.28 0.10 -2.70
CA ILE A 73 -12.10 -0.75 -2.87
C ILE A 73 -12.10 -1.34 -4.29
N GLU A 74 -10.98 -1.17 -5.00
CA GLU A 74 -10.72 -1.77 -6.31
C GLU A 74 -9.34 -2.45 -6.28
N PRO A 75 -9.01 -3.34 -7.22
CA PRO A 75 -7.66 -3.89 -7.31
C PRO A 75 -6.59 -2.78 -7.31
N GLY A 76 -5.67 -2.85 -6.34
CA GLY A 76 -4.60 -1.86 -6.14
C GLY A 76 -5.04 -0.50 -5.57
N ALA A 77 -6.26 -0.35 -5.08
CA ALA A 77 -6.82 0.94 -4.69
C ALA A 77 -7.79 0.88 -3.50
N ILE A 78 -7.71 1.86 -2.60
CA ILE A 78 -8.72 2.14 -1.57
C ILE A 78 -9.05 3.64 -1.61
N GLY A 79 -10.26 3.99 -2.02
CA GLY A 79 -10.67 5.39 -2.20
C GLY A 79 -9.78 6.10 -3.23
N ALA A 80 -8.99 7.08 -2.78
CA ALA A 80 -8.00 7.80 -3.60
C ALA A 80 -6.57 7.27 -3.46
N ALA A 81 -6.28 6.43 -2.46
CA ALA A 81 -4.99 5.77 -2.29
C ALA A 81 -4.78 4.72 -3.38
N ARG A 82 -3.56 4.64 -3.93
CA ARG A 82 -3.19 3.67 -4.96
C ARG A 82 -1.86 3.02 -4.62
N VAL A 83 -1.77 1.71 -4.81
CA VAL A 83 -0.50 1.00 -4.86
C VAL A 83 0.37 1.57 -5.98
N GLY A 84 1.66 1.70 -5.74
CA GLY A 84 2.64 2.28 -6.65
C GLY A 84 2.79 3.79 -6.53
N MET A 85 2.00 4.49 -5.70
CA MET A 85 2.25 5.90 -5.38
C MET A 85 3.58 6.04 -4.67
N THR A 86 4.44 6.90 -5.19
CA THR A 86 5.69 7.35 -4.56
C THR A 86 5.42 8.37 -3.45
N ARG A 87 6.40 8.60 -2.58
CA ARG A 87 6.35 9.65 -1.54
C ARG A 87 5.85 11.00 -2.03
N ALA A 88 6.43 11.50 -3.12
CA ALA A 88 6.03 12.79 -3.68
C ALA A 88 4.57 12.82 -4.15
N GLU A 89 4.02 11.70 -4.60
CA GLU A 89 2.64 11.61 -5.06
C GLU A 89 1.67 11.52 -3.88
N TRP A 90 1.93 10.64 -2.91
CA TRP A 90 1.01 10.44 -1.79
C TRP A 90 1.06 11.60 -0.78
N GLU A 91 2.20 12.27 -0.60
CA GLU A 91 2.27 13.51 0.21
C GLU A 91 1.36 14.60 -0.34
N GLY A 92 1.27 14.71 -1.67
CA GLY A 92 0.42 15.68 -2.36
C GLY A 92 -1.08 15.44 -2.16
N THR A 93 -1.47 14.24 -1.74
CA THR A 93 -2.88 13.89 -1.51
C THR A 93 -3.41 14.39 -0.17
N GLY A 94 -2.53 14.59 0.83
CA GLY A 94 -2.92 14.85 2.21
C GLY A 94 -3.64 13.68 2.92
N LEU A 95 -3.68 12.49 2.31
CA LEU A 95 -4.32 11.29 2.86
C LEU A 95 -3.47 10.58 3.91
N PHE A 96 -2.17 10.89 3.97
CA PHE A 96 -1.21 10.18 4.80
C PHE A 96 -0.33 11.12 5.60
N GLU A 97 0.10 10.64 6.74
CA GLU A 97 1.10 11.24 7.61
C GLU A 97 2.31 10.30 7.69
N ASP A 98 3.52 10.87 7.77
CA ASP A 98 4.72 10.07 8.00
C ASP A 98 4.58 9.27 9.32
N GLY A 99 4.80 7.96 9.25
CA GLY A 99 4.59 7.04 10.35
C GLY A 99 5.86 6.34 10.84
N ALA A 100 5.72 5.57 11.92
CA ALA A 100 6.83 4.80 12.48
C ALA A 100 7.05 3.52 11.68
N LEU A 101 8.32 3.16 11.43
CA LEU A 101 8.73 1.86 10.92
C LEU A 101 8.13 0.74 11.78
N VAL A 102 7.26 -0.08 11.18
CA VAL A 102 6.79 -1.32 11.80
C VAL A 102 7.15 -2.46 10.85
N CYS A 103 8.42 -2.90 10.99
CA CYS A 103 9.03 -4.09 10.40
C CYS A 103 9.35 -4.04 8.88
N GLU A 104 10.64 -4.28 8.54
CA GLU A 104 11.25 -4.32 7.18
C GLU A 104 10.51 -3.55 6.05
N GLY A 105 10.25 -2.26 6.29
CA GLY A 105 9.58 -1.31 5.39
C GLY A 105 9.08 -0.10 6.18
N GLU A 106 8.96 1.07 5.55
CA GLU A 106 8.33 2.24 6.20
C GLU A 106 6.81 2.03 6.26
N LEU A 107 6.20 2.22 7.43
CA LEU A 107 4.75 2.28 7.56
C LEU A 107 4.37 3.76 7.61
N ILE A 108 3.54 4.19 6.67
CA ILE A 108 2.92 5.51 6.71
C ILE A 108 1.52 5.37 7.30
N HIS A 109 1.10 6.37 8.07
CA HIS A 109 -0.23 6.37 8.67
C HIS A 109 -1.20 7.06 7.74
N TRP A 110 -2.46 6.65 7.77
CA TRP A 110 -3.52 7.49 7.24
C TRP A 110 -3.62 8.78 8.06
N ALA A 111 -3.82 9.91 7.40
CA ALA A 111 -3.98 11.20 8.04
C ALA A 111 -5.18 11.17 9.00
N GLY A 112 -5.00 11.70 10.22
CA GLY A 112 -5.98 11.58 11.29
C GLY A 112 -6.13 10.18 11.91
N GLU A 113 -5.31 9.20 11.50
CA GLU A 113 -5.24 7.82 12.03
C GLU A 113 -6.62 7.10 12.13
N PRO A 114 -7.42 7.04 11.04
CA PRO A 114 -8.67 6.30 11.05
C PRO A 114 -8.43 4.83 11.38
N LYS A 115 -9.24 4.29 12.32
CA LYS A 115 -9.11 2.91 12.77
C LYS A 115 -9.32 1.94 11.61
N GLY A 116 -8.51 0.89 11.59
CA GLY A 116 -8.66 -0.23 10.67
C GLY A 116 -8.05 -0.01 9.29
N PHE A 117 -7.52 1.17 8.98
CA PHE A 117 -6.80 1.39 7.73
C PHE A 117 -5.29 1.18 7.91
N GLY A 118 -4.65 0.51 6.96
CA GLY A 118 -3.21 0.27 6.95
C GLY A 118 -2.57 0.63 5.61
N VAL A 119 -1.30 1.02 5.65
CA VAL A 119 -0.47 1.29 4.47
C VAL A 119 0.92 0.74 4.70
N LEU A 120 1.42 -0.02 3.73
CA LEU A 120 2.80 -0.48 3.70
C LEU A 120 3.53 0.15 2.53
N THR A 121 4.78 0.55 2.73
CA THR A 121 5.67 1.00 1.66
C THR A 121 6.94 0.15 1.58
N ASP A 122 7.61 0.21 0.44
CA ASP A 122 8.98 -0.30 0.29
C ASP A 122 10.03 0.69 0.84
N GLU A 123 11.31 0.38 0.62
CA GLU A 123 12.46 1.18 1.05
C GLU A 123 12.55 2.57 0.37
N ASP A 124 11.92 2.72 -0.78
CA ASP A 124 11.84 3.98 -1.53
C ASP A 124 10.58 4.79 -1.17
N ALA A 125 9.83 4.37 -0.16
CA ALA A 125 8.55 4.93 0.28
C ALA A 125 7.47 4.90 -0.82
N THR A 126 7.49 3.88 -1.68
CA THR A 126 6.41 3.58 -2.63
C THR A 126 5.39 2.67 -1.97
N ILE A 127 4.09 3.00 -2.06
CA ILE A 127 3.02 2.18 -1.49
C ILE A 127 3.00 0.81 -2.17
N THR A 128 3.17 -0.25 -1.37
CA THR A 128 3.14 -1.64 -1.84
C THR A 128 1.84 -2.35 -1.49
N GLN A 129 1.18 -1.94 -0.41
CA GLN A 129 -0.07 -2.54 0.07
C GLN A 129 -0.93 -1.52 0.83
N LEU A 130 -2.24 -1.68 0.70
CA LEU A 130 -3.27 -0.98 1.47
C LEU A 130 -4.21 -2.02 2.10
N THR A 131 -4.65 -1.79 3.34
CA THR A 131 -5.57 -2.69 4.05
C THR A 131 -6.69 -1.94 4.75
N VAL A 132 -7.84 -2.60 4.88
CA VAL A 132 -9.02 -2.16 5.65
C VAL A 132 -9.51 -3.31 6.53
N GLY A 133 -9.57 -3.08 7.84
CA GLY A 133 -10.07 -4.00 8.87
C GLY A 133 -11.25 -3.42 9.64
N THR A 134 -12.00 -2.48 9.05
CA THR A 134 -13.23 -1.90 9.61
C THR A 134 -14.36 -1.96 8.58
N PRO A 135 -15.64 -2.14 8.99
CA PRO A 135 -16.79 -2.05 8.09
C PRO A 135 -16.96 -0.66 7.47
N GLY A 136 -17.73 -0.57 6.37
CA GLY A 136 -18.02 0.65 5.62
C GLY A 136 -17.38 0.64 4.22
N PRO A 137 -16.04 0.61 4.11
CA PRO A 137 -15.39 0.53 2.81
C PRO A 137 -15.71 -0.81 2.14
N HIS A 138 -16.14 -0.75 0.88
CA HIS A 138 -16.65 -1.92 0.17
C HIS A 138 -16.03 -2.06 -1.21
N THR A 139 -15.92 -3.30 -1.68
CA THR A 139 -15.44 -3.59 -3.02
C THR A 139 -16.44 -3.10 -4.06
N LYS A 140 -15.93 -2.48 -5.13
CA LYS A 140 -16.77 -2.10 -6.28
C LYS A 140 -17.55 -3.27 -6.88
N HIS A 141 -16.97 -4.46 -6.79
CA HIS A 141 -17.59 -5.68 -7.26
C HIS A 141 -18.22 -6.42 -6.09
N GLY A 142 -19.53 -6.63 -6.15
CA GLY A 142 -20.26 -7.41 -5.14
C GLY A 142 -20.52 -6.69 -3.82
N ASP A 143 -20.10 -5.44 -3.66
CA ASP A 143 -20.30 -4.63 -2.46
C ASP A 143 -19.82 -5.33 -1.18
N ILE A 144 -18.69 -6.05 -1.26
CA ILE A 144 -18.13 -6.81 -0.13
C ILE A 144 -17.34 -5.89 0.77
N GLU A 145 -17.59 -5.97 2.07
CA GLU A 145 -16.92 -5.19 3.10
C GLU A 145 -16.41 -6.10 4.24
N VAL A 146 -15.68 -5.52 5.19
CA VAL A 146 -15.34 -6.21 6.44
C VAL A 146 -16.62 -6.57 7.18
N GLY A 147 -16.76 -7.84 7.57
CA GLY A 147 -17.97 -8.42 8.14
C GLY A 147 -18.87 -9.15 7.13
N SER A 148 -18.66 -8.99 5.81
CA SER A 148 -19.29 -9.87 4.82
C SER A 148 -18.84 -11.32 5.00
N THR A 149 -19.64 -12.28 4.56
CA THR A 149 -19.33 -13.70 4.76
C THR A 149 -18.62 -14.35 3.57
N TYR A 150 -17.97 -15.48 3.80
CA TYR A 150 -17.38 -16.30 2.73
C TYR A 150 -18.44 -16.80 1.73
N GLY A 151 -19.67 -17.03 2.18
CA GLY A 151 -20.80 -17.34 1.30
C GLY A 151 -21.11 -16.19 0.33
N GLU A 152 -21.10 -14.95 0.82
CA GLU A 152 -21.29 -13.73 0.01
C GLU A 152 -20.12 -13.52 -0.95
N LEU A 153 -18.89 -13.73 -0.49
CA LEU A 153 -17.69 -13.70 -1.32
C LEU A 153 -17.78 -14.66 -2.52
N LYS A 154 -18.15 -15.92 -2.29
CA LYS A 154 -18.33 -16.90 -3.36
C LYS A 154 -19.45 -16.54 -4.32
N ALA A 155 -20.50 -15.87 -3.82
CA ALA A 155 -21.59 -15.40 -4.67
C ALA A 155 -21.15 -14.24 -5.57
N ALA A 156 -20.31 -13.34 -5.04
CA ALA A 156 -19.73 -12.24 -5.81
C ALA A 156 -18.66 -12.73 -6.81
N TRP A 157 -17.79 -13.66 -6.40
CA TRP A 157 -16.73 -14.24 -7.23
C TRP A 157 -16.88 -15.76 -7.33
N PRO A 158 -17.56 -16.27 -8.38
CA PRO A 158 -17.79 -17.70 -8.56
C PRO A 158 -16.51 -18.55 -8.72
N ASP A 159 -15.43 -17.93 -9.21
CA ASP A 159 -14.12 -18.57 -9.41
C ASP A 159 -13.08 -18.14 -8.34
N LEU A 160 -13.54 -17.74 -7.15
CA LEU A 160 -12.70 -17.46 -5.98
C LEU A 160 -11.86 -18.67 -5.61
N THR A 161 -10.62 -18.47 -5.17
CA THR A 161 -9.78 -19.58 -4.71
C THR A 161 -10.38 -20.30 -3.50
N GLU A 162 -9.98 -21.55 -3.30
CA GLU A 162 -10.17 -22.21 -2.01
C GLU A 162 -9.41 -21.43 -0.91
N PRO A 163 -9.86 -21.47 0.36
CA PRO A 163 -9.13 -20.87 1.46
C PRO A 163 -7.73 -21.48 1.59
N VAL A 164 -6.74 -20.61 1.75
CA VAL A 164 -5.34 -21.02 1.99
C VAL A 164 -4.89 -20.52 3.35
N GLU A 165 -3.96 -21.24 3.98
CA GLU A 165 -3.41 -20.85 5.27
C GLU A 165 -2.73 -19.48 5.14
N ASP A 166 -3.03 -18.58 6.09
CA ASP A 166 -2.44 -17.25 6.13
C ASP A 166 -1.98 -16.87 7.54
N GLY A 167 -1.41 -17.82 8.28
CA GLY A 167 -0.89 -17.59 9.63
C GLY A 167 -1.96 -17.31 10.69
N PHE A 168 -1.53 -17.23 11.96
CA PHE A 168 -2.34 -16.84 13.13
C PHE A 168 -3.77 -17.42 13.20
N ASP A 169 -3.93 -18.69 12.82
CA ASP A 169 -5.23 -19.39 12.77
C ASP A 169 -6.27 -18.69 11.86
N GLN A 170 -5.80 -18.09 10.76
CA GLN A 170 -6.62 -17.43 9.74
C GLN A 170 -6.35 -18.01 8.34
N ALA A 171 -7.28 -17.72 7.42
CA ALA A 171 -7.21 -18.17 6.05
C ALA A 171 -7.47 -17.02 5.09
N SER A 172 -6.84 -17.04 3.91
CA SER A 172 -7.05 -16.05 2.87
C SER A 172 -7.65 -16.64 1.61
N VAL A 173 -8.39 -15.81 0.89
CA VAL A 173 -8.99 -16.13 -0.42
C VAL A 173 -8.75 -15.00 -1.40
N TYR A 174 -8.68 -15.35 -2.68
CA TYR A 174 -8.28 -14.46 -3.77
C TYR A 174 -9.26 -14.58 -4.94
N PRO A 175 -9.84 -13.47 -5.42
CA PRO A 175 -10.60 -13.44 -6.67
C PRO A 175 -9.78 -13.86 -7.89
N PRO A 176 -10.45 -14.30 -8.97
CA PRO A 176 -9.79 -14.61 -10.24
C PRO A 176 -9.26 -13.36 -10.93
N GLY A 177 -8.21 -13.52 -11.75
CA GLY A 177 -7.65 -12.44 -12.58
C GLY A 177 -6.49 -11.68 -11.94
N GLU A 178 -5.97 -12.20 -10.84
CA GLU A 178 -4.85 -11.63 -10.08
C GLU A 178 -3.63 -12.56 -10.20
N GLU A 179 -3.10 -12.69 -11.41
CA GLU A 179 -1.95 -13.56 -11.70
C GLU A 179 -0.75 -12.71 -12.13
N ASP A 180 0.45 -13.13 -11.72
CA ASP A 180 1.77 -12.69 -12.18
C ASP A 180 1.95 -11.18 -12.50
N GLY A 181 2.21 -10.37 -11.47
CA GLY A 181 2.71 -9.00 -11.61
C GLY A 181 1.63 -7.90 -11.65
N ASP A 182 0.36 -8.29 -11.65
CA ASP A 182 -0.78 -7.37 -11.58
C ASP A 182 -1.15 -6.97 -10.14
N VAL A 183 -2.09 -6.04 -10.01
CA VAL A 183 -2.63 -5.61 -8.72
C VAL A 183 -3.62 -6.64 -8.17
N TYR A 184 -3.52 -6.92 -6.87
CA TYR A 184 -4.31 -7.92 -6.16
C TYR A 184 -5.42 -7.27 -5.32
N ILE A 185 -6.50 -8.01 -5.07
CA ILE A 185 -7.39 -7.86 -3.93
C ILE A 185 -7.50 -9.21 -3.20
N ALA A 186 -7.34 -9.21 -1.87
CA ALA A 186 -7.45 -10.41 -1.06
C ALA A 186 -8.35 -10.18 0.14
N PHE A 187 -8.94 -11.26 0.63
CA PHE A 187 -9.80 -11.28 1.81
C PHE A 187 -9.23 -12.22 2.84
N LEU A 188 -8.99 -11.70 4.04
CA LEU A 188 -8.64 -12.49 5.21
C LEU A 188 -9.92 -12.91 5.93
N LEU A 189 -10.06 -14.20 6.17
CA LEU A 189 -11.19 -14.82 6.85
C LEU A 189 -10.85 -15.06 8.33
N ASP A 190 -11.80 -14.80 9.22
CA ASP A 190 -11.64 -14.98 10.67
C ASP A 190 -11.82 -16.45 11.12
N ALA A 191 -11.13 -17.37 10.45
CA ALA A 191 -11.07 -18.79 10.81
C ALA A 191 -9.89 -19.49 10.12
N PRO A 192 -9.34 -20.57 10.72
CA PRO A 192 -8.36 -21.41 10.03
C PRO A 192 -9.03 -22.20 8.89
N VAL A 193 -8.24 -22.66 7.91
CA VAL A 193 -8.71 -23.26 6.65
C VAL A 193 -9.73 -24.39 6.86
N ASP A 194 -9.53 -25.26 7.84
CA ASP A 194 -10.41 -26.40 8.11
C ASP A 194 -11.70 -26.05 8.87
N GLU A 195 -11.82 -24.80 9.34
CA GLU A 195 -12.99 -24.26 10.01
C GLU A 195 -13.72 -23.20 9.17
N VAL A 196 -13.22 -22.84 7.98
CA VAL A 196 -13.90 -21.92 7.07
C VAL A 196 -15.24 -22.52 6.61
N THR A 197 -16.32 -21.78 6.84
CA THR A 197 -17.69 -22.08 6.40
C THR A 197 -18.26 -20.89 5.64
N ASP A 198 -19.45 -21.05 5.06
CA ASP A 198 -20.15 -19.97 4.35
C ASP A 198 -20.52 -18.79 5.27
N ASP A 199 -20.56 -19.01 6.59
CA ASP A 199 -20.85 -17.98 7.59
C ASP A 199 -19.58 -17.33 8.16
N THR A 200 -18.39 -17.80 7.78
CA THR A 200 -17.12 -17.20 8.23
C THR A 200 -16.98 -15.78 7.67
N GLU A 201 -16.70 -14.82 8.54
CA GLU A 201 -16.63 -13.41 8.21
C GLU A 201 -15.27 -13.01 7.63
N VAL A 202 -15.29 -11.99 6.77
CA VAL A 202 -14.11 -11.26 6.31
C VAL A 202 -13.64 -10.33 7.44
N ALA A 203 -12.42 -10.55 7.92
CA ALA A 203 -11.78 -9.73 8.94
C ALA A 203 -11.06 -8.52 8.35
N VAL A 204 -10.39 -8.70 7.21
CA VAL A 204 -9.57 -7.68 6.56
C VAL A 204 -9.67 -7.81 5.05
N ILE A 205 -9.73 -6.69 4.35
CA ILE A 205 -9.59 -6.59 2.90
C ILE A 205 -8.25 -5.94 2.60
N GLY A 206 -7.45 -6.55 1.74
CA GLY A 206 -6.13 -6.05 1.35
C GLY A 206 -6.02 -5.88 -0.16
N VAL A 207 -5.31 -4.85 -0.60
CA VAL A 207 -4.92 -4.67 -2.01
C VAL A 207 -3.43 -4.40 -2.09
N SER A 208 -2.77 -4.98 -3.08
CA SER A 208 -1.30 -4.92 -3.23
C SER A 208 -0.88 -4.95 -4.69
N GLY A 209 0.41 -4.70 -4.95
CA GLY A 209 0.98 -4.66 -6.31
C GLY A 209 2.03 -5.75 -6.49
N GLY A 210 1.81 -6.64 -7.45
CA GLY A 210 2.81 -7.62 -7.90
C GLY A 210 3.02 -8.82 -6.98
N GLN A 211 2.49 -8.82 -5.75
CA GLN A 211 2.48 -9.95 -4.82
C GLN A 211 1.17 -9.97 -4.04
N LYS A 212 0.78 -11.13 -3.52
CA LYS A 212 -0.40 -11.27 -2.66
C LYS A 212 -0.25 -10.40 -1.39
N PRO A 213 -1.33 -9.75 -0.91
CA PRO A 213 -1.28 -9.00 0.34
C PRO A 213 -0.78 -9.87 1.49
N ASN A 214 0.13 -9.35 2.30
CA ASN A 214 0.53 -9.96 3.55
C ASN A 214 -0.33 -9.37 4.68
N PHE A 215 -1.17 -10.17 5.31
CA PHE A 215 -1.96 -9.74 6.47
C PHE A 215 -1.22 -9.91 7.79
N GLN A 216 -0.09 -10.61 7.77
CA GLN A 216 0.71 -10.93 8.93
C GLN A 216 1.89 -9.97 9.03
N TYR A 217 1.69 -8.95 9.85
CA TYR A 217 2.73 -8.01 10.25
C TYR A 217 3.41 -8.58 11.50
N ASP A 218 4.40 -9.46 11.29
CA ASP A 218 5.20 -9.99 12.40
C ASP A 218 6.20 -8.93 12.87
N CYS A 219 5.90 -8.39 14.05
CA CYS A 219 6.75 -7.56 14.89
C CYS A 219 6.73 -8.16 16.31
#